data_AF-A0AAJ2NU33-F1
#
_entry.id   AF-A0AAJ2NU33-F1
#
_cell.length_a   1.000
_cell.length_b   1.000
_cell.length_c   1.000
_cell.angle_alpha   90.00
_cell.angle_beta   90.00
_cell.angle_gamma   90.00
#
_symmetry.space_group_name_H-M   'P 1'
#
loop_
_entity.id
_entity.type
_entity.pdbx_description
1 polymer ?
#
loop_
_entity_poly.entity_id
_entity_poly.type
_entity_poly.pdbx_seq_one_letter_code
_entity_poly.pdbx_strand_id
1 'polypeptide(L)' 'ATLLAYLVTGDEKYARWHQQIHDYAYQHFHDKQFGEWYGYLHRDGRVSQAAKGNLFKGPFHLPRQEWYCWKILSDVI' A
#
# COMPACT_ATOMS: atom_id res chain seq x y z
N ALA A 1 -4.32 5.36 5.38
CA ALA A 1 -4.53 5.79 6.79
C ALA A 1 -3.53 6.87 7.19
N THR A 2 -2.22 6.60 7.16
CA THR A 2 -1.17 7.55 7.57
C THR A 2 -1.14 8.83 6.72
N LEU A 3 -1.32 8.74 5.40
CA LEU A 3 -1.48 9.93 4.54
C LEU A 3 -2.63 10.83 5.01
N LEU A 4 -3.82 10.26 5.20
CA LEU A 4 -4.98 11.02 5.67
C LEU A 4 -4.74 11.60 7.06
N ALA A 5 -4.11 10.84 7.97
CA ALA A 5 -3.78 11.32 9.31
C ALA A 5 -2.83 12.52 9.26
N TYR A 6 -1.80 12.49 8.42
CA TYR A 6 -0.93 13.64 8.19
C TYR A 6 -1.73 14.86 7.71
N LEU A 7 -2.59 14.68 6.71
CA LEU A 7 -3.36 15.80 6.13
C LEU A 7 -4.39 16.40 7.09
N VAL A 8 -4.99 15.59 7.96
CA VAL A 8 -5.96 16.07 8.95
C VAL A 8 -5.29 16.74 10.15
N THR A 9 -4.09 16.28 10.54
CA THR A 9 -3.46 16.69 11.80
C THR A 9 -2.27 17.63 11.63
N GLY A 10 -1.61 17.64 10.47
CA GLY A 10 -0.32 18.29 10.25
C GLY A 10 0.86 17.65 10.99
N ASP A 11 0.67 16.52 11.67
CA ASP A 11 1.74 15.89 12.45
C ASP A 11 2.69 15.08 11.55
N GLU A 12 3.91 15.60 11.40
CA GLU A 12 5.01 15.04 10.61
C GLU A 12 5.33 13.57 10.90
N LYS A 13 4.97 13.03 12.07
CA LYS A 13 5.16 11.60 12.34
C LYS A 13 4.38 10.73 11.35
N TYR A 14 3.20 11.17 10.94
CA TYR A 14 2.36 10.40 10.02
C TYR A 14 2.87 10.45 8.59
N ALA A 15 3.49 11.56 8.17
CA ALA A 15 4.19 11.64 6.89
C ALA A 15 5.36 10.65 6.85
N ARG A 16 6.20 10.65 7.90
CA ARG A 16 7.32 9.69 8.01
C ARG A 16 6.86 8.23 7.99
N TRP A 17 5.80 7.91 8.74
CA TRP A 17 5.23 6.56 8.71
C TRP A 17 4.60 6.21 7.36
N HIS A 18 3.95 7.17 6.68
CA HIS A 18 3.43 6.94 5.34
C HIS A 18 4.54 6.56 4.37
N GLN A 19 5.66 7.30 4.38
CA GLN A 19 6.82 6.99 3.56
C GLN A 19 7.37 5.59 3.85
N GLN A 20 7.59 5.25 5.12
CA GLN A 20 8.10 3.93 5.52
C GLN A 20 7.18 2.78 5.06
N ILE A 21 5.85 2.94 5.22
CA ILE A 21 4.87 1.95 4.78
C ILE A 21 4.87 1.83 3.27
N HIS A 22 4.88 2.96 2.56
CA HIS A 22 4.92 3.00 1.10
C HIS A 22 6.16 2.25 0.57
N ASP A 23 7.34 2.58 1.07
CA ASP A 23 8.59 1.99 0.60
C ASP A 23 8.63 0.48 0.83
N TYR A 24 8.25 0.03 2.03
CA TYR A 24 8.14 -1.39 2.32
C TYR A 24 7.12 -2.10 1.42
N ALA A 25 5.95 -1.50 1.23
CA ALA A 25 4.87 -2.09 0.47
C ALA A 25 5.24 -2.26 -1.02
N TYR A 26 5.79 -1.21 -1.64
CA TYR A 26 6.23 -1.21 -3.03
C TYR A 26 7.50 -2.05 -3.27
N GLN A 27 8.34 -2.25 -2.25
CA GLN A 27 9.50 -3.12 -2.35
C GLN A 27 9.13 -4.60 -2.27
N HIS A 28 8.18 -4.98 -1.40
CA HIS A 28 7.94 -6.38 -1.04
C HIS A 28 6.65 -6.99 -1.59
N PHE A 29 5.57 -6.20 -1.72
CA PHE A 29 4.29 -6.72 -2.20
C PHE A 29 4.11 -6.52 -3.70
N HIS A 30 4.55 -5.38 -4.25
CA HIS A 30 4.36 -5.07 -5.66
C HIS A 30 5.19 -6.00 -6.56
N ASP A 31 4.51 -6.69 -7.47
CA ASP A 31 5.15 -7.54 -8.47
C ASP A 31 5.34 -6.77 -9.76
N LYS A 32 6.58 -6.37 -9.98
CA LYS A 32 6.98 -5.56 -11.12
C LYS A 32 7.00 -6.36 -12.44
N GLN A 33 6.95 -7.70 -12.39
CA GLN A 33 7.05 -8.53 -13.57
C GLN A 33 5.66 -8.81 -14.16
N PHE A 34 4.69 -9.16 -13.32
CA PHE A 34 3.35 -9.58 -13.77
C PHE A 34 2.24 -8.62 -13.36
N GLY A 35 2.57 -7.56 -12.63
CA GLY A 35 1.62 -6.61 -12.10
C GLY A 35 0.91 -7.11 -10.84
N GLU A 36 0.14 -6.21 -10.25
CA GLU A 36 -0.59 -6.44 -8.99
C GLU A 36 0.36 -6.77 -7.82
N TRP A 37 -0.16 -7.09 -6.65
CA TRP A 37 0.58 -7.28 -5.42
C TRP A 37 0.41 -8.70 -4.89
N TYR A 38 1.48 -9.27 -4.33
CA TYR A 38 1.34 -10.47 -3.52
C TYR A 38 0.41 -10.20 -2.33
N GLY A 39 -0.33 -11.21 -1.88
CA GLY A 39 -1.24 -11.07 -0.74
C GLY A 39 -0.60 -11.33 0.61
N TYR A 40 0.43 -12.18 0.61
CA TYR A 40 0.93 -12.82 1.81
C TYR A 40 2.45 -12.93 1.74
N LEU A 41 3.10 -12.44 2.79
CA LEU A 41 4.55 -12.51 2.97
C LEU A 41 4.85 -13.22 4.30
N HIS A 42 6.01 -13.84 4.38
CA HIS A 42 6.64 -14.18 5.65
C HIS A 42 7.11 -12.90 6.37
N ARG A 43 7.46 -13.03 7.66
CA ARG A 43 7.93 -11.88 8.48
C ARG A 43 9.17 -11.19 7.91
N ASP A 44 10.00 -11.92 7.19
CA ASP A 44 11.23 -11.42 6.54
C ASP A 44 10.97 -10.75 5.18
N GLY A 45 9.70 -10.64 4.76
CA GLY A 45 9.32 -10.00 3.50
C GLY A 45 9.41 -10.90 2.28
N ARG A 46 9.75 -12.20 2.42
CA ARG A 46 9.67 -13.16 1.30
C ARG A 46 8.22 -13.54 1.02
N VAL A 47 7.89 -13.74 -0.26
CA VAL A 47 6.56 -14.18 -0.70
C VAL A 47 6.23 -15.54 -0.11
N SER A 48 5.12 -15.65 0.63
CA SER A 48 4.64 -16.92 1.18
C SER A 48 3.58 -17.58 0.29
N GLN A 49 2.82 -16.78 -0.47
CA GLN A 49 1.87 -17.27 -1.46
C GLN A 49 1.87 -16.39 -2.71
N ALA A 50 2.19 -16.99 -3.86
CA ALA A 50 2.36 -16.28 -5.13
C ALA A 50 1.03 -15.90 -5.82
N ALA A 51 -0.10 -16.49 -5.41
CA ALA A 51 -1.39 -16.21 -6.02
C ALA A 51 -1.83 -14.75 -5.81
N LYS A 52 -2.21 -14.08 -6.90
CA LYS A 52 -2.71 -12.69 -6.90
C LYS A 52 -4.17 -12.55 -6.47
N GLY A 53 -4.89 -13.66 -6.41
CA GLY A 53 -6.24 -13.72 -5.91
C GLY A 53 -6.52 -15.07 -5.27
N ASN A 54 -7.40 -15.07 -4.28
CA ASN A 54 -7.93 -16.27 -3.62
C ASN A 54 -9.26 -15.89 -2.94
N LEU A 55 -9.79 -16.76 -2.07
CA LEU A 55 -11.05 -16.52 -1.36
C LEU A 55 -11.07 -15.20 -0.56
N PHE A 56 -9.91 -14.70 -0.14
CA PHE A 56 -9.75 -13.52 0.71
C PHE A 56 -8.98 -12.37 0.05
N LYS A 57 -8.43 -12.58 -1.15
CA LYS A 57 -7.74 -11.56 -1.93
C LYS A 57 -8.45 -11.35 -3.26
N GLY A 58 -9.06 -10.19 -3.40
CA GLY A 58 -9.71 -9.73 -4.63
C GLY A 58 -9.48 -8.23 -4.84
N PRO A 59 -10.07 -7.64 -5.90
CA PRO A 59 -9.88 -6.24 -6.30
C PRO A 59 -10.67 -5.30 -5.39
N PHE A 60 -10.29 -5.24 -4.11
CA PHE A 60 -10.94 -4.38 -3.13
C PHE A 60 -9.92 -3.52 -2.38
N HIS A 61 -9.04 -4.12 -1.58
CA HIS A 61 -8.12 -3.35 -0.74
C HIS A 61 -7.11 -2.55 -1.54
N LEU A 62 -6.38 -3.20 -2.46
CA LEU A 62 -5.34 -2.55 -3.26
C LEU A 62 -5.90 -1.44 -4.16
N PRO A 63 -6.85 -1.69 -5.09
CA PRO A 63 -7.31 -0.64 -6.00
C PRO A 63 -7.98 0.52 -5.27
N ARG A 64 -8.73 0.25 -4.19
CA ARG A 64 -9.33 1.32 -3.38
C ARG A 64 -8.27 2.18 -2.68
N GLN A 65 -7.24 1.56 -2.11
CA GLN A 65 -6.19 2.30 -1.42
C GLN A 65 -5.37 3.16 -2.40
N GLU A 66 -4.96 2.59 -3.54
CA GLU A 66 -4.21 3.33 -4.57
C GLU A 66 -5.03 4.51 -5.11
N TRP A 67 -6.29 4.26 -5.48
CA TRP A 67 -7.20 5.31 -5.94
C TRP A 67 -7.40 6.42 -4.89
N TYR A 68 -7.61 6.05 -3.63
CA TYR A 68 -7.87 7.02 -2.57
C TYR A 68 -6.64 7.88 -2.26
N CYS A 69 -5.46 7.27 -2.19
CA CYS A 69 -4.21 8.02 -2.00
C CYS A 69 -3.94 8.95 -3.19
N TRP A 70 -4.07 8.44 -4.42
CA TRP A 70 -3.93 9.27 -5.63
C TRP A 70 -4.89 10.45 -5.62
N LYS A 71 -6.18 10.22 -5.34
CA LYS A 71 -7.21 11.26 -5.32
C LYS A 71 -6.85 12.37 -4.33
N ILE A 72 -6.53 12.01 -3.10
CA ILE A 72 -6.19 13.00 -2.08
C ILE A 72 -4.94 13.80 -2.46
N LEU A 73 -3.90 13.14 -2.98
CA LEU A 73 -2.69 13.83 -3.40
C LEU A 73 -2.97 14.79 -4.57
N SER A 74 -3.82 14.39 -5.51
CA SER A 74 -4.20 15.22 -6.66
C SER A 74 -5.11 16.40 -6.30
N ASP A 75 -5.88 16.29 -5.22
CA ASP A 75 -6.73 17.37 -4.73
C ASP A 75 -5.94 18.39 -3.88
N VAL A 76 -4.77 18.01 -3.34
CA VAL A 76 -3.96 18.82 -2.42
C VAL A 76 -2.73 19.45 -3.09
N ILE A 77 -2.18 18.81 -4.13
CA ILE A 77 -0.99 19.25 -4.89
C ILE A 77 -1.43 19.69 -6.28
#